data_AF-A0A1F9VEH4-F1
#
_entry.id   AF-A0A1F9VEH4-F1
#
_cell.length_a   1.000
_cell.length_b   1.000
_cell.length_c   1.000
_cell.angle_alpha   90.00
_cell.angle_beta   90.00
_cell.angle_gamma   90.00
#
_symmetry.space_group_name_H-M   'P 1'
#
loop_
_entity.id
_entity.type
_entity.pdbx_description
1 polymer ?
#
loop_
_entity_poly.entity_id
_entity_poly.type
_entity_poly.pdbx_seq_one_letter_code
_entity_poly.pdbx_strand_id
1 'polypeptide(L)'
;MILAACQPEDDFRSDSESAAGGASASGAAAQPAQPGVSVSAVQSLAGEVDVANPLEAYTVAVEQLASAREATGANVNAALQHLANARSAYDKMFRESARKLDSDIDSLIGGAFSDAEKAARTAKQSTVGLSQQRIGISLLNVAYLNVEAALTSGDGPGASQWLAVLLEPEEGDGISDLSSIVTEAAADPSKLLPSARETVLDELLSNFAGKVSEETIEALVALEGGRSAVAAEEAAEGLAYYRIIQPDLRAKLGEQPDTELADELEAFLGHSKNGNLLKAREAAQEISTLLATYQKAG
;
A
#
# COMPACT_ATOMS: atom_id res chain seq x y z
N MET A 1 -37.73 4.94 8.34
CA MET A 1 -38.94 4.49 7.62
C MET A 1 -38.83 5.13 6.23
N ILE A 2 -38.41 4.47 5.16
CA ILE A 2 -38.86 3.19 4.58
C ILE A 2 -37.65 2.56 3.86
N LEU A 3 -37.46 1.25 4.06
CA LEU A 3 -36.62 0.37 3.26
C LEU A 3 -37.30 0.15 1.91
N ALA A 4 -36.58 0.33 0.80
CA ALA A 4 -37.02 -0.14 -0.51
C ALA A 4 -36.01 -1.17 -1.02
N ALA A 5 -36.46 -2.42 -1.01
CA ALA A 5 -35.76 -3.59 -1.50
C ALA A 5 -35.72 -3.58 -3.04
N CYS A 6 -34.55 -3.89 -3.60
CA CYS A 6 -34.44 -4.41 -4.96
C CYS A 6 -34.10 -5.90 -4.86
N GLN A 7 -35.02 -6.74 -5.35
CA GLN A 7 -34.78 -8.15 -5.63
C GLN A 7 -33.97 -8.28 -6.93
N PRO A 8 -33.06 -9.25 -7.06
CA PRO A 8 -32.69 -9.79 -8.35
C PRO A 8 -33.56 -11.00 -8.71
N GLU A 9 -34.09 -10.97 -9.93
CA GLU A 9 -34.82 -12.06 -10.55
C GLU A 9 -33.88 -13.23 -10.88
N ASP A 10 -34.36 -14.43 -10.58
CA ASP A 10 -33.81 -15.71 -11.00
C ASP A 10 -33.82 -15.83 -12.53
N ASP A 11 -32.69 -16.26 -13.11
CA ASP A 11 -32.73 -16.98 -14.40
C ASP A 11 -31.84 -18.23 -14.29
N PHE A 12 -32.41 -19.24 -13.63
CA PHE A 12 -31.93 -20.61 -13.66
C PHE A 12 -32.31 -21.23 -15.01
N ARG A 13 -31.32 -21.47 -15.87
CA ARG A 13 -31.41 -22.49 -16.93
C ARG A 13 -30.35 -23.56 -16.72
N SER A 14 -30.81 -24.65 -16.13
CA SER A 14 -30.21 -25.98 -16.21
C SER A 14 -30.42 -26.55 -17.61
N ASP A 15 -29.37 -27.08 -18.22
CA ASP A 15 -29.51 -28.23 -19.12
C ASP A 15 -28.34 -29.19 -18.88
N SER A 16 -28.72 -30.42 -18.59
CA SER A 16 -27.89 -31.57 -18.29
C SER A 16 -27.87 -32.53 -19.48
N GLU A 17 -26.82 -33.35 -19.51
CA GLU A 17 -26.64 -34.62 -20.25
C GLU A 17 -26.24 -34.56 -21.74
N SER A 18 -25.01 -35.00 -22.05
CA SER A 18 -24.76 -36.45 -22.24
C SER A 18 -23.28 -36.72 -22.57
N ALA A 19 -22.80 -37.85 -22.06
CA ALA A 19 -21.46 -38.38 -22.25
C ALA A 19 -21.39 -39.30 -23.48
N ALA A 20 -20.30 -39.25 -24.24
CA ALA A 20 -19.62 -40.44 -24.79
C ALA A 20 -18.32 -40.08 -25.52
N GLY A 21 -17.21 -40.65 -25.03
CA GLY A 21 -16.23 -41.39 -25.83
C GLY A 21 -15.40 -40.64 -26.88
N GLY A 22 -14.12 -40.41 -26.56
CA GLY A 22 -13.11 -40.06 -27.55
C GLY A 22 -11.72 -39.93 -26.95
N ALA A 23 -11.04 -41.05 -26.72
CA ALA A 23 -9.61 -41.06 -26.42
C ALA A 23 -8.82 -40.61 -27.66
N SER A 24 -7.97 -39.58 -27.52
CA SER A 24 -6.75 -39.47 -28.33
C SER A 24 -5.74 -38.47 -27.77
N ALA A 25 -4.55 -39.01 -27.51
CA ALA A 25 -3.22 -38.42 -27.66
C ALA A 25 -2.91 -37.05 -27.03
N SER A 26 -2.26 -37.14 -25.87
CA SER A 26 -1.03 -36.43 -25.46
C SER A 26 -0.50 -35.35 -26.42
N GLY A 27 -0.44 -34.12 -25.92
CA GLY A 27 0.27 -33.02 -26.56
C GLY A 27 0.31 -31.75 -25.73
N ALA A 28 0.37 -31.85 -24.40
CA ALA A 28 0.66 -30.69 -23.56
C ALA A 28 2.16 -30.38 -23.71
N ALA A 29 2.48 -29.47 -24.62
CA ALA A 29 3.80 -28.86 -24.66
C ALA A 29 4.03 -28.16 -23.32
N ALA A 30 4.83 -28.80 -22.45
CA ALA A 30 5.34 -28.16 -21.26
C ALA A 30 6.09 -26.90 -21.68
N GLN A 31 5.53 -25.75 -21.31
CA GLN A 31 6.20 -24.47 -21.40
C GLN A 31 7.53 -24.62 -20.64
N PRO A 32 8.70 -24.40 -21.27
CA PRO A 32 9.97 -24.62 -20.60
C PRO A 32 10.04 -23.65 -19.41
N ALA A 33 10.25 -24.21 -18.22
CA ALA A 33 10.60 -23.43 -17.04
C ALA A 33 11.84 -22.59 -17.41
N GLN A 34 11.64 -21.28 -17.54
CA GLN A 34 12.73 -20.35 -17.80
C GLN A 34 13.70 -20.42 -16.60
N PRO A 35 15.01 -20.57 -16.84
CA PRO A 35 15.99 -20.68 -15.77
C PRO A 35 15.93 -19.45 -14.87
N GLY A 36 16.01 -19.67 -13.56
CA GLY A 36 15.94 -18.63 -12.53
C GLY A 36 16.96 -17.53 -12.79
N VAL A 37 16.47 -16.38 -13.27
CA VAL A 37 17.25 -15.16 -13.39
C VAL A 37 17.51 -14.67 -11.96
N SER A 38 18.78 -14.69 -11.54
CA SER A 38 19.22 -14.15 -10.24
C SER A 38 18.81 -12.69 -10.06
N VAL A 39 18.59 -12.22 -8.83
CA VAL A 39 18.28 -10.80 -8.49
C VAL A 39 19.20 -9.79 -9.21
N SER A 40 20.48 -10.13 -9.34
CA SER A 40 21.51 -9.37 -10.07
C SER A 40 21.21 -9.15 -11.56
N ALA A 41 20.42 -10.02 -12.19
CA ALA A 41 20.06 -9.91 -13.61
C ALA A 41 18.72 -9.18 -13.84
N VAL A 42 17.96 -8.89 -12.78
CA VAL A 42 16.82 -7.95 -12.84
C VAL A 42 17.32 -6.51 -12.67
N GLN A 43 18.30 -6.28 -11.80
CA GLN A 43 18.92 -4.95 -11.65
C GLN A 43 19.62 -4.48 -12.93
N SER A 44 20.17 -5.39 -13.74
CA SER A 44 20.76 -5.06 -15.04
C SER A 44 19.74 -4.68 -16.12
N LEU A 45 18.44 -4.87 -15.85
CA LEU A 45 17.39 -4.45 -16.76
C LEU A 45 17.10 -2.95 -16.59
N ALA A 46 17.21 -2.40 -15.37
CA ALA A 46 16.85 -1.01 -15.07
C ALA A 46 17.42 -0.03 -16.11
N GLY A 47 16.54 0.80 -16.67
CA GLY A 47 16.99 2.00 -17.38
C GLY A 47 17.64 2.97 -16.38
N GLU A 48 18.46 3.88 -16.88
CA GLU A 48 18.95 4.98 -16.06
C GLU A 48 17.74 5.83 -15.62
N VAL A 49 17.36 5.73 -14.35
CA VAL A 49 16.26 6.49 -13.76
C VAL A 49 16.84 7.78 -13.20
N ASP A 50 16.67 8.87 -13.94
CA ASP A 50 17.11 10.18 -13.51
C ASP A 50 16.01 10.89 -12.70
N VAL A 51 16.06 10.72 -11.38
CA VAL A 51 15.23 11.46 -10.43
C VAL A 51 16.08 12.47 -9.65
N ALA A 52 15.61 13.70 -9.47
CA ALA A 52 16.34 14.80 -8.87
C ALA A 52 15.93 15.09 -7.42
N ASN A 53 14.74 14.65 -6.99
CA ASN A 53 14.22 14.89 -5.64
C ASN A 53 13.30 13.72 -5.18
N PRO A 54 12.95 13.65 -3.88
CA PRO A 54 12.15 12.56 -3.35
C PRO A 54 10.76 12.41 -3.97
N LEU A 55 10.11 13.52 -4.29
CA LEU A 55 8.78 13.52 -4.92
C LEU A 55 8.84 12.90 -6.32
N GLU A 56 9.78 13.34 -7.16
CA GLU A 56 9.97 12.77 -8.50
C GLU A 56 10.28 11.27 -8.43
N ALA A 57 11.09 10.86 -7.45
CA ALA A 57 11.38 9.44 -7.22
C ALA A 57 10.15 8.65 -6.75
N TYR A 58 9.29 9.23 -5.92
CA TYR A 58 8.03 8.63 -5.52
C TYR A 58 7.10 8.43 -6.72
N THR A 59 6.87 9.50 -7.50
CA THR A 59 6.02 9.46 -8.70
C THR A 59 6.51 8.41 -9.69
N VAL A 60 7.81 8.42 -10.02
CA VAL A 60 8.40 7.41 -10.91
C VAL A 60 8.24 6.00 -10.33
N ALA A 61 8.46 5.80 -9.03
CA ALA A 61 8.31 4.49 -8.42
C ALA A 61 6.87 3.97 -8.56
N VAL A 62 5.86 4.78 -8.21
CA VAL A 62 4.45 4.39 -8.26
C VAL A 62 3.98 4.13 -9.70
N GLU A 63 4.31 5.00 -10.65
CA GLU A 63 3.98 4.79 -12.08
C GLU A 63 4.59 3.49 -12.64
N GLN A 64 5.85 3.22 -12.31
CA GLN A 64 6.52 2.00 -12.75
C GLN A 64 5.93 0.76 -12.07
N LEU A 65 5.50 0.83 -10.81
CA LEU A 65 4.80 -0.28 -10.16
C LEU A 65 3.46 -0.58 -10.84
N ALA A 66 2.67 0.45 -11.15
CA ALA A 66 1.42 0.30 -11.89
C ALA A 66 1.66 -0.33 -13.29
N SER A 67 2.64 0.18 -14.02
CA SER A 67 3.05 -0.37 -15.32
C SER A 67 3.51 -1.83 -15.23
N ALA A 68 4.20 -2.21 -14.15
CA ALA A 68 4.59 -3.60 -13.90
C ALA A 68 3.37 -4.52 -13.69
N ARG A 69 2.38 -4.05 -12.93
CA ARG A 69 1.11 -4.77 -12.71
C ARG A 69 0.37 -4.97 -14.03
N GLU A 70 0.24 -3.94 -14.85
CA GLU A 70 -0.43 -4.04 -16.16
C GLU A 70 0.27 -5.00 -17.12
N ALA A 71 1.61 -4.96 -17.16
CA ALA A 71 2.39 -5.86 -18.01
C ALA A 71 2.39 -7.32 -17.53
N THR A 72 2.02 -7.59 -16.27
CA THR A 72 2.03 -8.95 -15.70
C THR A 72 1.00 -9.85 -16.39
N GLY A 73 1.46 -11.02 -16.87
CA GLY A 73 0.63 -11.96 -17.64
C GLY A 73 0.60 -11.69 -19.15
N ALA A 74 0.93 -10.46 -19.58
CA ALA A 74 1.05 -10.09 -20.99
C ALA A 74 2.51 -10.13 -21.48
N ASN A 75 3.44 -9.53 -20.74
CA ASN A 75 4.85 -9.43 -21.08
C ASN A 75 5.73 -9.42 -19.83
N VAL A 76 6.26 -10.60 -19.47
CA VAL A 76 7.09 -10.76 -18.27
C VAL A 76 8.35 -9.90 -18.29
N ASN A 77 8.98 -9.68 -19.46
CA ASN A 77 10.20 -8.88 -19.54
C ASN A 77 9.89 -7.39 -19.29
N ALA A 78 8.79 -6.89 -19.84
CA ALA A 78 8.33 -5.53 -19.55
C ALA A 78 7.96 -5.36 -18.07
N ALA A 79 7.22 -6.32 -17.49
CA ALA A 79 6.88 -6.29 -16.06
C ALA A 79 8.13 -6.22 -15.17
N LEU A 80 9.14 -7.08 -15.43
CA LEU A 80 10.40 -7.07 -14.69
C LEU A 80 11.22 -5.81 -14.90
N GLN A 81 11.19 -5.23 -16.11
CA GLN A 81 11.83 -3.95 -16.41
C GLN A 81 11.23 -2.82 -15.56
N HIS A 82 9.91 -2.73 -15.50
CA HIS A 82 9.21 -1.72 -14.72
C HIS A 82 9.49 -1.88 -13.22
N LEU A 83 9.48 -3.11 -12.68
CA LEU A 83 9.89 -3.36 -11.29
C LEU A 83 11.34 -2.94 -11.01
N ALA A 84 12.26 -3.15 -11.96
CA ALA A 84 13.64 -2.72 -11.83
C ALA A 84 13.78 -1.19 -11.81
N ASN A 85 13.02 -0.48 -12.66
CA ASN A 85 12.99 0.98 -12.69
C ASN A 85 12.44 1.56 -11.38
N ALA A 86 11.32 1.02 -10.87
CA ALA A 86 10.76 1.41 -9.58
C ALA A 86 11.76 1.20 -8.43
N ARG A 87 12.46 0.06 -8.41
CA ARG A 87 13.52 -0.22 -7.42
C ARG A 87 14.68 0.77 -7.53
N SER A 88 15.05 1.17 -8.74
CA SER A 88 16.12 2.16 -8.97
C SER A 88 15.76 3.54 -8.38
N ALA A 89 14.52 4.00 -8.57
CA ALA A 89 14.04 5.24 -7.94
C ALA A 89 14.09 5.16 -6.41
N TYR A 90 13.66 4.03 -5.83
CA TYR A 90 13.78 3.75 -4.39
C TYR A 90 15.23 3.78 -3.91
N ASP A 91 16.12 3.05 -4.59
CA ASP A 91 17.54 2.94 -4.24
C ASP A 91 18.23 4.33 -4.26
N LYS A 92 17.83 5.22 -5.19
CA LYS A 92 18.44 6.54 -5.37
C LYS A 92 18.01 7.57 -4.32
N MET A 93 16.74 7.58 -3.88
CA MET A 93 16.21 8.65 -3.01
C MET A 93 15.72 8.20 -1.64
N PHE A 94 15.29 6.95 -1.47
CA PHE A 94 14.58 6.51 -0.26
C PHE A 94 15.40 5.54 0.60
N ARG A 95 16.21 4.70 -0.02
CA ARG A 95 16.87 3.58 0.68
C ARG A 95 17.78 4.00 1.83
N GLU A 96 18.60 5.03 1.64
CA GLU A 96 19.48 5.51 2.70
C GLU A 96 18.67 6.01 3.91
N SER A 97 17.64 6.82 3.67
CA SER A 97 16.75 7.30 4.72
C SER A 97 16.02 6.15 5.42
N ALA A 98 15.48 5.17 4.68
CA ALA A 98 14.85 3.98 5.25
C ALA A 98 15.83 3.29 6.22
N ARG A 99 17.04 2.96 5.78
CA ARG A 99 18.05 2.30 6.62
C ARG A 99 18.45 3.07 7.87
N LYS A 100 18.44 4.40 7.78
CA LYS A 100 18.88 5.29 8.86
C LYS A 100 17.78 5.51 9.91
N LEU A 101 16.54 5.68 9.46
CA LEU A 101 15.41 6.05 10.32
C LEU A 101 14.68 4.81 10.84
N ASP A 102 14.51 3.79 9.99
CA ASP A 102 13.92 2.50 10.36
C ASP A 102 14.36 1.39 9.38
N SER A 103 15.35 0.59 9.78
CA SER A 103 15.91 -0.47 8.94
C SER A 103 14.94 -1.57 8.57
N ASP A 104 13.85 -1.74 9.33
CA ASP A 104 12.84 -2.75 9.03
C ASP A 104 12.04 -2.36 7.78
N ILE A 105 11.89 -1.04 7.51
CA ILE A 105 11.25 -0.55 6.27
C ILE A 105 12.06 -0.92 5.02
N ASP A 106 13.41 -0.81 5.02
CA ASP A 106 14.26 -1.26 3.88
C ASP A 106 14.06 -2.75 3.61
N SER A 107 13.99 -3.56 4.67
CA SER A 107 13.74 -4.99 4.57
C SER A 107 12.35 -5.29 3.99
N LEU A 108 11.34 -4.52 4.40
CA LEU A 108 9.96 -4.66 3.95
C LEU A 108 9.81 -4.32 2.47
N ILE A 109 10.36 -3.19 2.04
CA ILE A 109 10.35 -2.74 0.64
C ILE A 109 11.13 -3.75 -0.23
N GLY A 110 12.32 -4.15 0.21
CA GLY A 110 13.13 -5.15 -0.50
C GLY A 110 12.43 -6.50 -0.65
N GLY A 111 11.70 -6.93 0.39
CA GLY A 111 10.86 -8.13 0.37
C GLY A 111 9.70 -8.00 -0.61
N ALA A 112 8.97 -6.88 -0.59
CA ALA A 112 7.85 -6.63 -1.47
C ALA A 112 8.26 -6.58 -2.95
N PHE A 113 9.39 -5.94 -3.30
CA PHE A 113 9.91 -6.02 -4.67
C PHE A 113 10.25 -7.46 -5.07
N SER A 114 10.86 -8.24 -4.16
CA SER A 114 11.20 -9.63 -4.43
C SER A 114 9.97 -10.51 -4.67
N ASP A 115 8.88 -10.24 -3.95
CA ASP A 115 7.61 -10.94 -4.13
C ASP A 115 6.91 -10.51 -5.42
N ALA A 116 6.93 -9.22 -5.77
CA ALA A 116 6.44 -8.72 -7.05
C ALA A 116 7.18 -9.37 -8.23
N GLU A 117 8.50 -9.50 -8.17
CA GLU A 117 9.30 -10.13 -9.23
C GLU A 117 8.94 -11.62 -9.41
N LYS A 118 8.76 -12.36 -8.30
CA LYS A 118 8.30 -13.77 -8.35
C LYS A 118 6.88 -13.88 -8.92
N ALA A 119 6.00 -12.96 -8.52
CA ALA A 119 4.62 -12.92 -8.98
C ALA A 119 4.52 -12.59 -10.48
N ALA A 120 5.28 -11.61 -10.96
CA ALA A 120 5.36 -11.24 -12.37
C ALA A 120 5.80 -12.44 -13.24
N ARG A 121 6.80 -13.20 -12.78
CA ARG A 121 7.28 -14.42 -13.47
C ARG A 121 6.25 -15.54 -13.52
N THR A 122 5.31 -15.56 -12.58
CA THR A 122 4.25 -16.56 -12.47
C THR A 122 2.89 -16.04 -12.93
N ALA A 123 2.85 -14.87 -13.59
CA ALA A 123 1.65 -14.21 -14.07
C ALA A 123 0.57 -13.95 -12.98
N LYS A 124 1.00 -13.77 -11.73
CA LYS A 124 0.10 -13.50 -10.58
C LYS A 124 -0.11 -12.00 -10.39
N GLN A 125 -0.93 -11.39 -11.24
CA GLN A 125 -1.17 -9.94 -11.23
C GLN A 125 -1.65 -9.41 -9.88
N SER A 126 -2.55 -10.11 -9.18
CA SER A 126 -3.03 -9.69 -7.85
C SER A 126 -1.91 -9.64 -6.79
N THR A 127 -0.92 -10.55 -6.86
CA THR A 127 0.23 -10.51 -5.95
C THR A 127 1.19 -9.37 -6.28
N VAL A 128 1.29 -8.99 -7.57
CA VAL A 128 2.01 -7.77 -7.98
C VAL A 128 1.29 -6.53 -7.44
N GLY A 129 -0.04 -6.46 -7.56
CA GLY A 129 -0.86 -5.37 -6.99
C GLY A 129 -0.67 -5.21 -5.48
N LEU A 130 -0.76 -6.30 -4.72
CA LEU A 130 -0.49 -6.28 -3.27
C LEU A 130 0.93 -5.79 -2.93
N SER A 131 1.91 -6.15 -3.76
CA SER A 131 3.30 -5.72 -3.55
C SER A 131 3.48 -4.24 -3.90
N GLN A 132 2.82 -3.75 -4.94
CA GLN A 132 2.78 -2.34 -5.31
C GLN A 132 2.29 -1.49 -4.14
N GLN A 133 1.15 -1.85 -3.54
CA GLN A 133 0.60 -1.10 -2.41
C GLN A 133 1.51 -1.08 -1.19
N ARG A 134 2.10 -2.23 -0.86
CA ARG A 134 3.10 -2.32 0.21
C ARG A 134 4.31 -1.42 -0.04
N ILE A 135 4.79 -1.34 -1.29
CA ILE A 135 5.93 -0.49 -1.64
C ILE A 135 5.52 0.97 -1.56
N GLY A 136 4.47 1.39 -2.26
CA GLY A 136 4.02 2.78 -2.32
C GLY A 136 3.79 3.38 -0.92
N ILE A 137 3.02 2.70 -0.08
CA ILE A 137 2.73 3.18 1.28
C ILE A 137 3.96 3.13 2.18
N SER A 138 4.88 2.16 1.99
CA SER A 138 6.16 2.17 2.71
C SER A 138 7.05 3.35 2.31
N LEU A 139 6.97 3.85 1.08
CA LEU A 139 7.67 5.08 0.67
C LEU A 139 7.07 6.31 1.38
N LEU A 140 5.74 6.35 1.56
CA LEU A 140 5.08 7.38 2.37
C LEU A 140 5.53 7.33 3.83
N ASN A 141 5.72 6.13 4.40
CA ASN A 141 6.28 5.98 5.75
C ASN A 141 7.69 6.58 5.85
N VAL A 142 8.57 6.27 4.90
CA VAL A 142 9.90 6.87 4.84
C VAL A 142 9.80 8.40 4.75
N ALA A 143 8.91 8.93 3.91
CA ALA A 143 8.72 10.37 3.80
C ALA A 143 8.25 11.00 5.13
N TYR A 144 7.29 10.39 5.82
CA TYR A 144 6.84 10.83 7.15
C TYR A 144 8.00 10.88 8.16
N LEU A 145 8.81 9.83 8.26
CA LEU A 145 9.95 9.80 9.19
C LEU A 145 10.99 10.89 8.87
N ASN A 146 11.18 11.23 7.59
CA ASN A 146 12.06 12.34 7.23
C ASN A 146 11.44 13.70 7.59
N VAL A 147 10.12 13.88 7.45
CA VAL A 147 9.43 15.09 7.91
C VAL A 147 9.59 15.25 9.42
N GLU A 148 9.34 14.20 10.20
CA GLU A 148 9.53 14.19 11.65
C GLU A 148 10.96 14.57 12.05
N ALA A 149 11.96 13.91 11.46
CA ALA A 149 13.36 14.18 11.74
C ALA A 149 13.77 15.62 11.37
N ALA A 150 13.29 16.12 10.23
CA ALA A 150 13.59 17.47 9.76
C ALA A 150 12.93 18.55 10.63
N LEU A 151 11.66 18.39 10.99
CA LEU A 151 10.96 19.30 11.91
C LEU A 151 11.59 19.30 13.30
N THR A 152 11.99 18.13 13.82
CA THR A 152 12.65 18.00 15.12
C THR A 152 14.01 18.70 15.14
N SER A 153 14.79 18.58 14.06
CA SER A 153 16.11 19.22 13.94
C SER A 153 16.06 20.67 13.47
N GLY A 154 14.89 21.17 13.05
CA GLY A 154 14.72 22.51 12.49
C GLY A 154 15.25 22.66 11.07
N ASP A 155 15.44 21.56 10.33
CA ASP A 155 15.78 21.56 8.91
C ASP A 155 14.55 21.87 8.07
N GLY A 156 14.33 23.16 7.82
CA GLY A 156 13.20 23.61 7.02
C GLY A 156 13.21 23.05 5.58
N PRO A 157 14.28 23.28 4.80
CA PRO A 157 14.36 22.75 3.44
C PRO A 157 14.13 21.24 3.35
N GLY A 158 14.68 20.45 4.28
CA GLY A 158 14.42 19.02 4.37
C GLY A 158 12.94 18.70 4.61
N ALA A 159 12.31 19.36 5.59
CA ALA A 159 10.89 19.14 5.89
C ALA A 159 9.98 19.45 4.69
N SER A 160 10.24 20.54 3.98
CA SER A 160 9.46 20.94 2.79
C SER A 160 9.55 19.91 1.66
N GLN A 161 10.75 19.39 1.38
CA GLN A 161 10.96 18.39 0.32
C GLN A 161 10.21 17.08 0.60
N TRP A 162 10.21 16.61 1.84
CA TRP A 162 9.55 15.36 2.21
C TRP A 162 8.05 15.53 2.43
N LEU A 163 7.60 16.70 2.89
CA LEU A 163 6.18 17.04 2.93
C LEU A 163 5.57 16.95 1.54
N ALA A 164 6.25 17.45 0.50
CA ALA A 164 5.74 17.37 -0.87
C ALA A 164 5.35 15.94 -1.29
N VAL A 165 6.13 14.92 -0.88
CA VAL A 165 5.80 13.50 -1.13
C VAL A 165 4.46 13.10 -0.49
N LEU A 166 4.18 13.58 0.72
CA LEU A 166 2.97 13.25 1.47
C LEU A 166 1.73 14.01 0.95
N LEU A 167 1.93 15.17 0.32
CA LEU A 167 0.83 16.03 -0.15
C LEU A 167 0.41 15.75 -1.60
N GLU A 168 1.25 15.08 -2.39
CA GLU A 168 1.09 14.93 -3.84
C GLU A 168 0.45 13.63 -4.39
N PRO A 169 -0.14 12.67 -3.64
CA PRO A 169 -0.77 11.55 -4.33
C PRO A 169 -1.97 12.00 -5.19
N GLU A 170 -1.74 12.01 -6.52
CA GLU A 170 -2.58 12.59 -7.59
C GLU A 170 -3.98 11.96 -7.72
N GLU A 171 -4.35 10.91 -6.96
CA GLU A 171 -5.62 10.21 -7.09
C GLU A 171 -6.33 9.89 -5.76
N GLY A 172 -6.28 10.79 -4.78
CA GLY A 172 -7.11 10.69 -3.57
C GLY A 172 -6.45 10.03 -2.36
N ASP A 173 -5.21 9.56 -2.51
CA ASP A 173 -4.38 9.04 -1.40
C ASP A 173 -3.55 10.09 -0.67
N GLY A 174 -3.60 11.32 -1.17
CA GLY A 174 -2.97 12.47 -0.55
C GLY A 174 -3.71 12.92 0.68
N ILE A 175 -2.99 13.63 1.53
CA ILE A 175 -3.63 14.30 2.65
C ILE A 175 -4.47 15.46 2.12
N SER A 176 -5.78 15.26 2.01
CA SER A 176 -6.76 16.31 1.73
C SER A 176 -7.14 17.08 3.01
N ASP A 177 -7.65 18.30 2.88
CA ASP A 177 -8.09 19.14 4.02
C ASP A 177 -6.99 19.49 5.03
N LEU A 178 -5.77 19.71 4.53
CA LEU A 178 -4.65 20.22 5.32
C LEU A 178 -4.98 21.56 5.97
N SER A 179 -4.66 21.70 7.26
CA SER A 179 -4.77 23.00 7.91
C SER A 179 -3.77 24.00 7.31
N SER A 180 -3.98 25.29 7.62
CA SER A 180 -3.04 26.33 7.24
C SER A 180 -1.63 26.07 7.79
N ILE A 181 -1.50 25.32 8.88
CA ILE A 181 -0.20 25.06 9.52
C ILE A 181 0.66 24.09 8.71
N VAL A 182 0.06 23.09 8.05
CA VAL A 182 0.78 22.19 7.15
C VAL A 182 1.10 22.88 5.83
N THR A 183 0.23 23.78 5.36
CA THR A 183 0.52 24.62 4.19
C THR A 183 1.68 25.59 4.47
N GLU A 184 1.70 26.21 5.65
CA GLU A 184 2.81 27.06 6.12
C GLU A 184 4.09 26.24 6.29
N ALA A 185 3.99 25.02 6.81
CA ALA A 185 5.10 24.08 6.92
C ALA A 185 5.66 23.66 5.55
N ALA A 186 4.83 23.45 4.55
CA ALA A 186 5.28 23.13 3.20
C ALA A 186 6.00 24.32 2.54
N ALA A 187 5.53 25.55 2.80
CA ALA A 187 6.06 26.78 2.21
C ALA A 187 7.36 27.27 2.86
N ASP A 188 7.44 27.29 4.20
CA ASP A 188 8.64 27.70 4.94
C ASP A 188 8.63 27.15 6.39
N PRO A 189 9.05 25.89 6.58
CA PRO A 189 9.01 25.24 7.89
C PRO A 189 10.05 25.80 8.87
N SER A 190 11.00 26.62 8.42
CA SER A 190 11.94 27.34 9.30
C SER A 190 11.25 28.38 10.19
N LYS A 191 10.04 28.81 9.80
CA LYS A 191 9.22 29.78 10.54
C LYS A 191 8.29 29.12 11.56
N LEU A 192 8.17 27.79 11.56
CA LEU A 192 7.32 27.08 12.52
C LEU A 192 7.90 27.18 13.93
N LEU A 193 7.08 27.71 14.83
CA LEU A 193 7.29 27.57 16.27
C LEU A 193 7.31 26.07 16.64
N PRO A 194 8.07 25.64 17.66
CA PRO A 194 8.11 24.23 18.05
C PRO A 194 6.73 23.59 18.26
N SER A 195 5.80 24.30 18.91
CA SER A 195 4.42 23.83 19.10
C SER A 195 3.64 23.64 17.80
N ALA A 196 3.96 24.41 16.75
CA ALA A 196 3.35 24.25 15.43
C ALA A 196 3.88 23.00 14.70
N ARG A 197 5.07 22.52 15.04
CA ARG A 197 5.68 21.33 14.42
C ARG A 197 5.01 20.06 14.92
N GLU A 198 4.73 19.99 16.22
CA GLU A 198 3.95 18.90 16.82
C GLU A 198 2.57 18.81 16.19
N THR A 199 1.88 19.96 16.03
CA THR A 199 0.58 20.00 15.33
C THR A 199 0.65 19.50 13.89
N VAL A 200 1.71 19.83 13.13
CA VAL A 200 1.89 19.27 11.77
C VAL A 200 1.98 17.74 11.84
N LEU A 201 2.79 17.19 12.73
CA LEU A 201 2.97 15.73 12.84
C LEU A 201 1.69 15.02 13.28
N ASP A 202 0.96 15.56 14.26
CA ASP A 202 -0.33 15.02 14.70
C ASP A 202 -1.38 15.06 13.58
N GLU A 203 -1.42 16.13 12.79
CA GLU A 203 -2.33 16.23 11.64
C GLU A 203 -1.99 15.21 10.54
N LEU A 204 -0.70 14.99 10.23
CA LEU A 204 -0.28 13.96 9.28
C LEU A 204 -0.69 12.56 9.75
N LEU A 205 -0.42 12.24 11.02
CA LEU A 205 -0.77 10.95 11.62
C LEU A 205 -2.28 10.71 11.69
N SER A 206 -3.06 11.75 12.01
CA SER A 206 -4.52 11.69 12.01
C SER A 206 -5.07 11.35 10.62
N ASN A 207 -4.47 11.92 9.57
CA ASN A 207 -4.84 11.61 8.19
C ASN A 207 -4.49 10.16 7.81
N PHE A 208 -3.31 9.66 8.20
CA PHE A 208 -3.00 8.24 7.98
C PHE A 208 -3.94 7.30 8.73
N ALA A 209 -4.38 7.63 9.94
CA ALA A 209 -5.42 6.86 10.64
C ALA A 209 -6.79 6.93 9.91
N GLY A 210 -7.09 8.08 9.30
CA GLY A 210 -8.20 8.23 8.36
C GLY A 210 -8.10 7.25 7.19
N LYS A 211 -6.92 7.14 6.57
CA LYS A 211 -6.65 6.17 5.50
C LYS A 211 -6.85 4.71 5.93
N VAL A 212 -6.37 4.30 7.10
CA VAL A 212 -6.67 2.94 7.62
C VAL A 212 -8.19 2.69 7.68
N SER A 213 -8.97 3.69 8.07
CA SER A 213 -10.43 3.58 8.13
C SER A 213 -11.09 3.53 6.75
N GLU A 214 -10.64 4.37 5.82
CA GLU A 214 -11.10 4.41 4.42
C GLU A 214 -10.89 3.06 3.74
N GLU A 215 -9.67 2.53 3.77
CA GLU A 215 -9.32 1.24 3.18
C GLU A 215 -10.12 0.07 3.76
N THR A 216 -10.42 0.13 5.06
CA THR A 216 -11.28 -0.86 5.72
C THR A 216 -12.71 -0.81 5.17
N ILE A 217 -13.24 0.39 4.91
CA ILE A 217 -14.58 0.57 4.32
C ILE A 217 -14.59 0.11 2.86
N GLU A 218 -13.59 0.48 2.07
CA GLU A 218 -13.49 0.10 0.66
C GLU A 218 -13.37 -1.42 0.48
N ALA A 219 -12.57 -2.08 1.33
CA ALA A 219 -12.50 -3.53 1.37
C ALA A 219 -13.87 -4.18 1.62
N LEU A 220 -14.66 -3.64 2.57
CA LEU A 220 -16.01 -4.14 2.85
C LEU A 220 -16.94 -3.94 1.65
N VAL A 221 -16.91 -2.78 1.00
CA VAL A 221 -17.69 -2.49 -0.21
C VAL A 221 -17.32 -3.45 -1.34
N ALA A 222 -16.03 -3.75 -1.51
CA ALA A 222 -15.56 -4.73 -2.47
C ALA A 222 -16.06 -6.15 -2.14
N LEU A 223 -16.04 -6.57 -0.88
CA LEU A 223 -16.57 -7.86 -0.43
C LEU A 223 -18.08 -7.98 -0.65
N GLU A 224 -18.84 -6.93 -0.39
CA GLU A 224 -20.29 -6.88 -0.67
C GLU A 224 -20.58 -7.06 -2.16
N GLY A 225 -19.70 -6.55 -3.02
CA GLY A 225 -19.73 -6.78 -4.46
C GLY A 225 -19.14 -8.12 -4.92
N GLY A 226 -18.73 -9.02 -4.01
CA GLY A 226 -18.11 -10.30 -4.35
C GLY A 226 -16.69 -10.20 -4.93
N ARG A 227 -16.02 -9.05 -4.79
CA ARG A 227 -14.70 -8.76 -5.36
C ARG A 227 -13.58 -8.99 -4.35
N SER A 228 -13.40 -10.23 -3.89
CA SER A 228 -12.44 -10.57 -2.82
C SER A 228 -10.97 -10.24 -3.14
N ALA A 229 -10.58 -10.24 -4.42
CA ALA A 229 -9.25 -9.82 -4.83
C ALA A 229 -9.01 -8.32 -4.58
N VAL A 230 -9.99 -7.48 -4.96
CA VAL A 230 -9.98 -6.04 -4.71
C VAL A 230 -10.02 -5.77 -3.21
N ALA A 231 -10.91 -6.45 -2.48
CA ALA A 231 -10.99 -6.29 -1.02
C ALA A 231 -9.68 -6.64 -0.28
N ALA A 232 -8.93 -7.61 -0.80
CA ALA A 232 -7.63 -7.96 -0.24
C ALA A 232 -6.54 -6.92 -0.56
N GLU A 233 -6.69 -6.17 -1.65
CA GLU A 233 -5.83 -5.04 -1.99
C GLU A 233 -6.09 -3.89 -1.01
N GLU A 234 -7.33 -3.40 -0.88
CA GLU A 234 -7.65 -2.31 0.08
C GLU A 234 -7.28 -2.72 1.52
N ALA A 235 -7.59 -3.94 1.95
CA ALA A 235 -7.21 -4.40 3.29
C ALA A 235 -5.69 -4.46 3.51
N ALA A 236 -4.90 -4.68 2.46
CA ALA A 236 -3.45 -4.64 2.54
C ALA A 236 -2.92 -3.20 2.60
N GLU A 237 -3.62 -2.26 1.98
CA GLU A 237 -3.36 -0.82 2.07
C GLU A 237 -3.60 -0.31 3.49
N GLY A 238 -4.74 -0.64 4.09
CA GLY A 238 -5.04 -0.27 5.47
C GLY A 238 -3.99 -0.79 6.46
N LEU A 239 -3.54 -2.04 6.31
CA LEU A 239 -2.45 -2.60 7.13
C LEU A 239 -1.11 -1.89 6.89
N ALA A 240 -0.84 -1.42 5.68
CA ALA A 240 0.39 -0.68 5.37
C ALA A 240 0.36 0.73 5.99
N TYR A 241 -0.78 1.44 5.92
CA TYR A 241 -0.96 2.75 6.56
C TYR A 241 -0.86 2.67 8.08
N TYR A 242 -1.37 1.59 8.69
CA TYR A 242 -1.25 1.37 10.13
C TYR A 242 0.20 1.41 10.62
N ARG A 243 1.16 0.92 9.82
CA ARG A 243 2.58 0.95 10.19
C ARG A 243 3.16 2.37 10.31
N ILE A 244 2.55 3.35 9.65
CA ILE A 244 2.95 4.76 9.77
C ILE A 244 2.51 5.31 11.13
N ILE A 245 1.28 4.99 11.55
CA ILE A 245 0.74 5.47 12.83
C ILE A 245 1.15 4.63 14.04
N GLN A 246 1.65 3.41 13.82
CA GLN A 246 1.94 2.44 14.88
C GLN A 246 2.83 3.00 16.01
N PRO A 247 3.97 3.68 15.73
CA PRO A 247 4.82 4.18 16.81
C PRO A 247 4.11 5.19 17.71
N ASP A 248 3.35 6.12 17.13
CA ASP A 248 2.58 7.12 17.89
C ASP A 248 1.38 6.50 18.61
N LEU A 249 0.69 5.56 17.99
CA LEU A 249 -0.40 4.82 18.62
C LEU A 249 0.09 4.06 19.85
N ARG A 250 1.22 3.35 19.74
CA ARG A 250 1.84 2.65 20.88
C ARG A 250 2.28 3.64 21.96
N ALA A 251 2.77 4.82 21.60
CA ALA A 251 3.16 5.85 22.55
C ALA A 251 1.95 6.44 23.31
N LYS A 252 0.83 6.68 22.62
CA LYS A 252 -0.39 7.29 23.19
C LYS A 252 -1.26 6.29 23.97
N LEU A 253 -1.42 5.07 23.45
CA LEU A 253 -2.37 4.07 23.99
C LEU A 253 -1.70 2.89 24.71
N GLY A 254 -0.40 2.68 24.48
CA GLY A 254 0.35 1.54 25.02
C GLY A 254 0.38 0.32 24.09
N GLU A 255 1.11 -0.71 24.53
CA GLU A 255 1.41 -1.93 23.74
C GLU A 255 0.19 -2.82 23.49
N GLN A 256 -0.77 -2.86 24.40
CA GLN A 256 -1.93 -3.73 24.25
C GLN A 256 -2.86 -3.25 23.11
N PRO A 257 -3.33 -1.98 23.07
CA PRO A 257 -4.13 -1.49 21.94
C PRO A 257 -3.40 -1.54 20.59
N ASP A 258 -2.08 -1.35 20.59
CA ASP A 258 -1.22 -1.54 19.42
C ASP A 258 -1.29 -2.97 18.89
N THR A 259 -1.08 -3.96 19.76
CA THR A 259 -1.15 -5.38 19.40
C THR A 259 -2.55 -5.78 18.92
N GLU A 260 -3.59 -5.32 19.60
CA GLU A 260 -4.98 -5.60 19.22
C GLU A 260 -5.31 -5.03 17.83
N LEU A 261 -4.87 -3.81 17.51
CA LEU A 261 -5.13 -3.23 16.19
C LEU A 261 -4.35 -3.97 15.08
N ALA A 262 -3.10 -4.37 15.34
CA ALA A 262 -2.33 -5.19 14.40
C ALA A 262 -3.04 -6.51 14.09
N ASP A 263 -3.45 -7.23 15.14
CA ASP A 263 -4.11 -8.53 15.02
C ASP A 263 -5.43 -8.41 14.24
N GLU A 264 -6.24 -7.37 14.50
CA GLU A 264 -7.50 -7.16 13.80
C GLU A 264 -7.29 -6.78 12.31
N LEU A 265 -6.28 -5.97 11.98
CA LEU A 265 -5.95 -5.66 10.59
C LEU A 265 -5.43 -6.88 9.82
N GLU A 266 -4.62 -7.72 10.46
CA GLU A 266 -4.14 -8.97 9.86
C GLU A 266 -5.30 -9.96 9.65
N ALA A 267 -6.18 -10.09 10.64
CA ALA A 267 -7.39 -10.90 10.54
C ALA A 267 -8.32 -10.39 9.43
N PHE A 268 -8.54 -9.08 9.36
CA PHE A 268 -9.34 -8.42 8.33
C PHE A 268 -8.81 -8.73 6.93
N LEU A 269 -7.50 -8.57 6.69
CA LEU A 269 -6.86 -8.96 5.42
C LEU A 269 -7.06 -10.46 5.11
N GLY A 270 -6.93 -11.32 6.11
CA GLY A 270 -7.20 -12.76 5.97
C GLY A 270 -8.65 -13.05 5.57
N HIS A 271 -9.62 -12.35 6.16
CA HIS A 271 -11.03 -12.49 5.84
C HIS A 271 -11.37 -11.94 4.46
N SER A 272 -10.77 -10.81 4.07
CA SER A 272 -10.91 -10.21 2.73
C SER A 272 -10.42 -11.15 1.63
N LYS A 273 -9.24 -11.75 1.80
CA LYS A 273 -8.71 -12.77 0.86
C LYS A 273 -9.62 -13.97 0.68
N ASN A 274 -10.30 -14.38 1.74
CA ASN A 274 -11.18 -15.55 1.74
C ASN A 274 -12.63 -15.23 1.37
N GLY A 275 -12.96 -13.96 1.08
CA GLY A 275 -14.33 -13.54 0.79
C GLY A 275 -15.28 -13.66 1.98
N ASN A 276 -14.76 -13.72 3.21
CA ASN A 276 -15.58 -13.92 4.41
C ASN A 276 -16.12 -12.59 4.94
N LEU A 277 -17.17 -12.07 4.30
CA LEU A 277 -17.78 -10.78 4.63
C LEU A 277 -18.22 -10.66 6.10
N LEU A 278 -18.77 -11.72 6.68
CA LEU A 278 -19.23 -11.67 8.08
C LEU A 278 -18.05 -11.42 9.04
N LYS A 279 -16.97 -12.19 8.88
CA LYS A 279 -15.78 -12.02 9.72
C LYS A 279 -15.00 -10.74 9.43
N ALA A 280 -14.98 -10.29 8.18
CA ALA A 280 -14.40 -9.00 7.83
C ALA A 280 -15.16 -7.85 8.53
N ARG A 281 -16.49 -7.90 8.62
CA ARG A 281 -17.28 -6.89 9.34
C ARG A 281 -17.03 -6.89 10.84
N GLU A 282 -16.84 -8.06 11.46
CA GLU A 282 -16.49 -8.15 12.89
C GLU A 282 -15.15 -7.46 13.15
N ALA A 283 -14.10 -7.82 12.40
CA ALA A 283 -12.78 -7.20 12.55
C ALA A 283 -12.80 -5.68 12.26
N ALA A 284 -13.54 -5.25 11.23
CA ALA A 284 -13.68 -3.83 10.88
C ALA A 284 -14.31 -2.98 12.01
N GLN A 285 -15.22 -3.55 12.82
CA GLN A 285 -15.81 -2.85 13.96
C GLN A 285 -14.78 -2.62 15.08
N GLU A 286 -13.94 -3.61 15.34
CA GLU A 286 -12.87 -3.50 16.33
C GLU A 286 -11.80 -2.51 15.86
N ILE A 287 -11.38 -2.59 14.59
CA ILE A 287 -10.47 -1.61 13.95
C ILE A 287 -11.01 -0.19 14.13
N SER A 288 -12.28 0.05 13.78
CA SER A 288 -12.90 1.37 13.91
C SER A 288 -12.93 1.87 15.36
N THR A 289 -13.17 0.99 16.33
CA THR A 289 -13.19 1.34 17.76
C THR A 289 -11.80 1.73 18.27
N LEU A 290 -10.77 0.98 17.89
CA LEU A 290 -9.38 1.23 18.27
C LEU A 290 -8.86 2.53 17.63
N LEU A 291 -9.12 2.75 16.34
CA LEU A 291 -8.76 3.98 15.64
C LEU A 291 -9.47 5.21 16.23
N ALA A 292 -10.76 5.09 16.55
CA ALA A 292 -11.50 6.17 17.20
C ALA A 292 -10.99 6.47 18.63
N THR A 293 -10.38 5.49 19.30
CA THR A 293 -9.72 5.69 20.60
C THR A 293 -8.40 6.42 20.42
N TYR A 294 -7.59 6.01 19.45
CA TYR A 294 -6.34 6.67 19.07
C TYR A 294 -6.55 8.14 18.70
N GLN A 295 -7.52 8.42 17.84
CA GLN A 295 -7.83 9.79 17.39
C GLN A 295 -8.35 10.71 18.51
N LYS A 296 -8.83 10.17 19.64
CA LYS A 296 -9.24 10.97 20.81
C LYS A 296 -8.09 11.21 21.81
N ALA A 297 -6.97 10.52 21.64
CA ALA A 297 -5.81 10.61 22.54
C ALA A 297 -4.79 11.66 22.08
N GLY A 298 -4.84 12.09 20.81
CA GLY A 298 -4.18 13.30 20.30
C GLY A 298 -5.06 14.53 20.48
#